data_AF-A0A937P5X0-F1
#
_entry.id   AF-A0A937P5X0-F1
#
_cell.length_a   1.000
_cell.length_b   1.000
_cell.length_c   1.000
_cell.angle_alpha   90.00
_cell.angle_beta   90.00
_cell.angle_gamma   90.00
#
_symmetry.space_group_name_H-M   'P 1'
#
loop_
_entity.id
_entity.type
_entity.pdbx_description
1 polymer ?
#
loop_
_entity_poly.entity_id
_entity_poly.type
_entity_poly.pdbx_seq_one_letter_code
_entity_poly.pdbx_strand_id
1 'polypeptide(L)' 'MKRIAKLLLSFFLFAILINGCDLIENCGTCSLVTEEDNVETSRVLTALYCDDAYDDKKNADPTIIGNTKTYWDCD' A
#
# COMPACT_ATOMS: atom_id res chain seq x y z
N MET A 1 2.06 -39.12 27.39
CA MET A 1 0.88 -38.37 26.89
C MET A 1 0.87 -36.90 27.31
N LYS A 2 0.97 -36.54 28.60
CA LYS A 2 0.92 -35.13 29.08
C LYS A 2 2.00 -34.18 28.49
N ARG A 3 3.18 -34.70 28.14
CA ARG A 3 4.28 -33.91 27.54
C ARG A 3 4.09 -33.63 26.05
N ILE A 4 3.51 -34.58 25.32
CA ILE A 4 3.22 -34.45 23.88
C ILE A 4 2.07 -33.45 23.67
N ALA A 5 1.04 -33.49 24.52
CA ALA A 5 -0.05 -32.52 24.49
C ALA A 5 0.44 -31.07 24.70
N LYS A 6 1.41 -30.85 25.60
CA LYS A 6 2.01 -29.53 25.81
C LYS A 6 2.82 -29.04 24.60
N LEU A 7 3.56 -29.93 23.93
CA LEU A 7 4.33 -29.60 22.73
C LEU A 7 3.42 -29.24 21.56
N LEU A 8 2.32 -29.97 21.36
CA LEU A 8 1.35 -29.68 20.30
C LEU A 8 0.62 -28.35 20.54
N LEU A 9 0.25 -28.06 21.79
CA LEU A 9 -0.42 -26.80 22.14
C LEU A 9 0.53 -25.60 21.98
N SER A 10 1.81 -25.77 22.33
CA SER A 10 2.86 -24.77 22.13
C SER A 10 3.14 -24.49 20.65
N PHE A 11 3.16 -25.53 19.81
CA PHE A 11 3.36 -25.38 18.37
C PHE A 11 2.17 -24.69 17.69
N PHE A 12 0.95 -24.99 18.14
CA PHE A 12 -0.26 -24.36 17.62
C PHE A 12 -0.36 -22.86 17.96
N LEU A 13 0.05 -22.47 19.18
CA LEU A 13 0.16 -21.07 19.59
C LEU A 13 1.22 -20.31 18.78
N PHE A 14 2.33 -20.95 18.44
CA PHE A 14 3.36 -20.33 17.60
C PHE A 14 2.90 -20.13 16.16
N ALA A 15 2.17 -21.10 15.58
CA ALA A 15 1.61 -21.00 14.24
C ALA A 15 0.61 -19.84 14.06
N ILE A 16 -0.17 -19.50 15.10
CA ILE A 16 -1.11 -18.38 15.06
C ILE A 16 -0.38 -17.03 15.00
N LEU A 17 0.81 -16.92 15.61
CA LEU A 17 1.58 -15.67 15.61
C LEU A 17 2.28 -15.40 14.27
N ILE A 18 2.56 -16.42 13.46
CA ILE A 18 3.27 -16.25 12.17
C ILE A 18 2.31 -15.82 11.05
N ASN A 19 1.05 -16.24 11.10
CA ASN A 19 0.03 -15.88 10.09
C ASN A 19 -0.54 -14.46 10.28
N GLY A 20 -0.15 -13.74 11.34
CA GLY A 20 -0.62 -12.38 11.62
C GLY A 20 0.21 -11.28 10.95
N CYS A 21 1.32 -11.62 10.28
CA CYS A 21 2.22 -10.65 9.65
C CYS A 21 2.02 -10.48 8.14
N ASP A 22 1.18 -11.30 7.49
CA ASP A 22 0.93 -11.27 6.04
C ASP A 22 -0.21 -10.30 5.63
N LEU A 23 -0.54 -9.30 6.45
CA LEU A 23 -1.64 -8.34 6.18
C LEU A 23 -1.17 -6.98 5.62
N ILE A 24 0.06 -6.88 5.14
CA ILE A 24 0.62 -5.66 4.51
C ILE A 24 1.13 -6.02 3.09
N GLU A 25 0.46 -6.94 2.38
CA GLU A 25 0.99 -7.43 1.11
C GLU A 25 0.87 -6.43 -0.05
N ASN A 26 0.08 -5.35 0.09
CA ASN A 26 -0.04 -4.34 -0.97
C ASN A 26 -0.06 -2.91 -0.43
N CYS A 27 1.05 -2.44 0.12
CA CYS A 27 1.22 -1.03 0.48
C CYS A 27 2.31 -0.36 -0.34
N GLY A 28 2.09 0.90 -0.68
CA GLY A 28 3.09 1.73 -1.35
C GLY A 28 2.84 3.21 -1.11
N THR A 29 3.82 4.02 -1.48
CA THR A 29 3.76 5.47 -1.35
C THR A 29 3.25 6.10 -2.62
N CYS A 30 2.32 7.05 -2.50
CA CYS A 30 1.83 7.82 -3.64
C CYS A 30 1.89 9.33 -3.36
N SER A 31 2.18 10.10 -4.40
CA SER A 31 2.13 11.56 -4.43
C SER A 31 1.15 12.04 -5.50
N LEU A 32 0.39 13.09 -5.20
CA LEU A 32 -0.40 13.77 -6.22
C LEU A 32 0.48 14.81 -6.91
N VAL A 33 0.71 14.62 -8.21
CA VAL A 33 1.57 15.49 -9.03
C VAL A 33 0.69 16.31 -9.96
N THR A 34 1.01 17.59 -10.11
CA THR A 34 0.40 18.48 -11.11
C THR A 34 1.48 19.04 -12.01
N GLU A 35 1.26 18.92 -13.31
CA GLU A 35 2.10 19.47 -14.36
C GLU A 35 1.31 20.51 -15.15
N GLU A 36 2.00 21.55 -15.62
CA GLU A 36 1.52 22.48 -16.63
C GLU A 36 2.54 22.49 -17.77
N ASP A 37 2.08 22.27 -19.01
CA ASP A 37 2.95 22.15 -20.19
C ASP A 37 4.07 21.09 -20.05
N ASN A 38 3.77 19.99 -19.33
CA ASN A 38 4.71 18.89 -18.98
C ASN A 38 5.84 19.30 -18.03
N VAL A 39 5.69 20.40 -17.29
CA VAL A 39 6.59 20.81 -16.22
C VAL A 39 5.86 20.63 -14.89
N GLU A 40 6.45 19.88 -13.95
CA GLU A 40 5.90 19.72 -12.60
C GLU A 40 5.81 21.10 -11.92
N THR A 41 4.60 21.53 -11.60
CA THR A 41 4.32 22.79 -10.89
C THR A 41 3.99 22.56 -9.42
N SER A 42 3.51 21.36 -9.07
CA SER A 42 3.17 21.01 -7.70
C SER A 42 3.27 19.50 -7.45
N ARG A 43 3.69 19.15 -6.23
CA ARG A 43 3.65 17.79 -5.69
C ARG A 43 3.14 17.84 -4.26
N VAL A 44 2.06 17.11 -3.99
CA VAL A 44 1.58 16.89 -2.62
C VAL A 44 2.47 15.84 -1.94
N LEU A 45 2.76 16.08 -0.66
CA LEU A 45 3.63 15.25 0.16
C LEU A 45 3.24 13.77 0.06
N THR A 46 4.25 12.93 -0.12
CA THR A 46 4.12 11.48 -0.27
C THR A 46 3.43 10.86 0.94
N ALA A 47 2.39 10.07 0.71
CA ALA A 47 1.64 9.36 1.74
C ALA A 47 1.61 7.85 1.47
N LEU A 48 1.61 7.06 2.55
CA LEU A 48 1.48 5.61 2.49
C LEU A 48 0.01 5.23 2.31
N TYR A 49 -0.27 4.40 1.31
CA TYR A 49 -1.56 3.78 1.08
C TYR A 49 -1.41 2.26 1.05
N CYS A 50 -2.49 1.55 1.37
CA CYS A 50 -2.53 0.10 1.42
C CYS A 50 -3.80 -0.45 0.75
N ASP A 51 -3.71 -1.68 0.28
CA ASP A 51 -4.77 -2.46 -0.33
C ASP A 51 -5.49 -1.66 -1.43
N ASP A 52 -6.83 -1.68 -1.42
CA ASP A 52 -7.69 -0.98 -2.36
C ASP A 52 -7.31 0.50 -2.53
N ALA A 53 -6.90 1.18 -1.45
CA ALA A 53 -6.55 2.60 -1.53
C ALA A 53 -5.24 2.85 -2.29
N TYR A 54 -4.29 1.92 -2.25
CA TYR A 54 -3.08 1.98 -3.06
C TYR A 54 -3.40 1.62 -4.50
N ASP A 55 -4.18 0.57 -4.74
CA ASP A 55 -4.57 0.14 -6.08
C ASP A 55 -5.42 1.18 -6.81
N ASP A 56 -6.37 1.83 -6.13
CA ASP A 56 -7.20 2.90 -6.68
C ASP A 56 -6.35 4.07 -7.18
N LYS A 57 -5.27 4.40 -6.46
CA LYS A 57 -4.37 5.51 -6.84
C LYS A 57 -3.43 5.11 -7.95
N LYS A 58 -2.83 3.92 -7.83
CA LYS A 58 -1.89 3.38 -8.81
C LYS A 58 -2.52 3.21 -10.19
N ASN A 59 -3.80 2.87 -10.23
CA ASN A 59 -4.56 2.66 -11.46
C ASN A 59 -5.43 3.87 -11.85
N ALA A 60 -5.34 4.99 -11.13
CA ALA A 60 -6.12 6.18 -11.46
C ALA A 60 -5.60 6.85 -12.75
N ASP A 61 -6.52 7.10 -13.68
CA ASP A 61 -6.20 7.88 -14.87
C ASP A 61 -5.84 9.34 -14.52
N PRO A 62 -4.87 9.95 -15.23
CA PRO A 62 -4.60 11.38 -15.10
C PRO A 62 -5.84 12.23 -15.41
N THR A 63 -6.07 13.25 -14.58
CA THR A 63 -7.07 14.29 -14.86
C THR A 63 -6.42 15.40 -15.67
N ILE A 64 -6.99 15.74 -16.83
CA ILE A 64 -6.45 16.77 -17.74
C ILE A 64 -7.49 17.88 -17.92
N ILE A 65 -7.10 19.12 -17.61
CA ILE A 65 -7.91 20.32 -17.81
C ILE A 65 -7.05 21.37 -18.51
N GLY A 66 -7.32 21.62 -19.80
CA GLY A 66 -6.47 22.48 -20.63
C GLY A 66 -5.06 21.89 -20.77
N ASN A 67 -4.04 22.67 -20.40
CA ASN A 67 -2.63 22.23 -20.41
C ASN A 67 -2.17 21.68 -19.06
N THR A 68 -3.06 21.61 -18.07
CA THR A 68 -2.77 21.09 -16.73
C THR A 68 -3.11 19.60 -16.67
N LYS A 69 -2.14 18.79 -16.24
CA LYS A 69 -2.28 17.35 -16.01
C LYS A 69 -2.03 17.05 -14.53
N THR A 70 -2.98 16.43 -13.85
CA THR A 70 -2.84 15.99 -12.47
C THR A 70 -2.94 14.47 -12.40
N TYR A 71 -1.98 13.79 -11.76
CA TYR A 71 -1.92 12.32 -11.70
C TYR A 71 -1.31 11.82 -10.38
N TRP A 72 -1.55 10.56 -10.06
CA TRP A 72 -0.91 9.88 -8.93
C TRP A 72 0.40 9.25 -9.40
N ASP A 73 1.48 9.56 -8.68
CA ASP A 73 2.81 9.00 -8.85
C ASP A 73 3.06 8.06 -7.67
N CYS A 74 3.00 6.76 -7.90
CA CYS A 74 3.09 5.71 -6.88
C CYS A 74 4.34 4.85 -7.08
N ASP A 75 5.07 4.58 -5.99
CA ASP A 75 6.23 3.66 -5.96
C ASP A 75 5.79 2.19 -5.85
#